data_AF-A0A6B0RKD4-F1
#
_entry.id   AF-A0A6B0RKD4-F1
#
_cell.length_a   1.000
_cell.length_b   1.000
_cell.length_c   1.000
_cell.angle_alpha   90.00
_cell.angle_beta   90.00
_cell.angle_gamma   90.00
#
_symmetry.space_group_name_H-M   'P 1'
#
loop_
_entity.id
_entity.type
_entity.pdbx_description
1 polymer ?
#
loop_
_entity_poly.entity_id
_entity_poly.type
_entity_poly.pdbx_seq_one_letter_code
_entity_poly.pdbx_strand_id
1 'polypeptide(L)'
;MAPRTPWVGQAAGTRGGWGVIYLVVSLLLQHPGVHSKCYFQAQAPCHYEGKYFTLGESWLRKDCFHCTCLHPVGVGCCDTSQHPIDFPAGCEGNH
;
A
#
# COMPACT_ATOMS: atom_id res chain seq x y z
N MET A 1 -29.89 -28.98 45.47
CA MET A 1 -28.49 -28.49 45.53
C MET A 1 -28.05 -28.16 44.11
N ALA A 2 -27.89 -26.87 43.80
CA ALA A 2 -27.28 -26.36 42.56
C ALA A 2 -25.87 -25.82 42.90
N PRO A 3 -25.03 -25.40 41.95
CA PRO A 3 -24.79 -25.83 40.57
C PRO A 3 -23.27 -26.09 40.33
N ARG A 4 -22.84 -26.66 39.20
CA ARG A 4 -21.45 -26.48 38.70
C ARG A 4 -21.39 -26.44 37.17
N THR A 5 -21.66 -25.27 36.61
CA THR A 5 -20.98 -24.78 35.40
C THR A 5 -19.65 -24.13 35.82
N PRO A 6 -18.87 -23.62 34.87
CA PRO A 6 -17.93 -24.33 34.01
C PRO A 6 -16.51 -24.18 34.57
N TRP A 7 -15.60 -25.10 34.22
CA TRP A 7 -14.16 -24.85 34.39
C TRP A 7 -13.77 -23.73 33.41
N VAL A 8 -13.91 -22.47 33.86
CA VAL A 8 -13.13 -21.36 33.32
C VAL A 8 -11.69 -21.69 33.66
N GLY A 9 -10.97 -22.21 32.66
CA GLY A 9 -9.52 -22.24 32.68
C GLY A 9 -9.04 -20.81 32.85
N GLN A 10 -8.67 -20.45 34.08
CA GLN A 10 -7.93 -19.25 34.35
C GLN A 10 -6.56 -19.41 33.69
N ALA A 11 -6.42 -18.88 32.48
CA ALA A 11 -5.12 -18.58 31.91
C ALA A 11 -4.58 -17.38 32.70
N ALA A 12 -3.87 -17.69 33.78
CA ALA A 12 -3.00 -16.74 34.46
C ALA A 12 -1.84 -16.40 33.50
N GLY A 13 -2.10 -15.54 32.52
CA GLY A 13 -1.10 -14.93 31.69
C GLY A 13 -0.48 -13.77 32.47
N THR A 14 0.79 -13.92 32.82
CA THR A 14 1.63 -12.83 33.33
C THR A 14 1.41 -11.57 32.49
N ARG A 15 1.17 -10.45 33.16
CA ARG A 15 1.09 -9.09 32.59
C ARG A 15 2.48 -8.63 32.12
N GLY A 16 3.13 -9.46 31.31
CA GLY A 16 4.49 -9.30 30.84
C GLY A 16 4.48 -8.75 29.42
N GLY A 17 5.48 -7.92 29.10
CA GLY A 17 5.60 -7.17 27.84
C GLY A 17 5.40 -8.00 26.56
N TRP A 18 5.48 -9.33 26.62
CA TRP A 18 5.13 -10.21 25.52
C TRP A 18 3.69 -10.03 25.02
N GLY A 19 2.70 -9.91 25.90
CA GLY A 19 1.31 -9.69 25.47
C GLY A 19 1.14 -8.37 24.69
N VAL A 20 1.85 -7.32 25.14
CA VAL A 20 1.88 -6.03 24.45
C VAL A 20 2.61 -6.14 23.12
N ILE A 21 3.74 -6.86 23.07
CA ILE A 21 4.50 -7.11 21.83
C ILE A 21 3.65 -7.84 20.80
N TYR A 22 2.95 -8.92 21.19
CA TYR A 22 2.07 -9.67 20.28
C TYR A 22 0.91 -8.80 19.75
N LEU A 23 0.33 -7.93 20.58
CA LEU A 23 -0.72 -6.99 20.15
C LEU A 23 -0.18 -5.98 19.13
N VAL A 24 1.01 -5.41 19.37
CA VAL A 24 1.63 -4.45 18.43
C VAL A 24 2.01 -5.10 17.12
N VAL A 25 2.58 -6.31 17.14
CA VAL A 25 2.94 -7.07 15.92
C VAL A 25 1.69 -7.42 15.11
N SER A 26 0.61 -7.83 15.77
CA SER A 26 -0.66 -8.12 15.09
C SER A 26 -1.25 -6.87 14.44
N LEU A 27 -1.21 -5.72 15.11
CA LEU A 27 -1.66 -4.44 14.56
C LEU A 27 -0.81 -4.01 13.36
N LEU A 28 0.51 -4.23 13.40
CA LEU A 28 1.40 -3.96 12.27
C LEU A 28 1.08 -4.86 11.06
N LEU A 29 0.77 -6.14 11.28
CA LEU A 29 0.37 -7.05 10.20
C LEU A 29 -1.00 -6.72 9.58
N GLN A 30 -1.84 -5.95 10.27
CA GLN A 30 -3.16 -5.54 9.77
C GLN A 30 -3.11 -4.37 8.79
N HIS A 31 -1.95 -3.75 8.52
CA HIS A 31 -1.88 -2.64 7.58
C HIS A 31 -2.01 -3.19 6.15
N PRO A 32 -3.12 -2.91 5.45
CA PRO A 32 -3.20 -3.27 4.04
C PRO A 32 -2.16 -2.46 3.26
N GLY A 33 -1.29 -3.16 2.54
CA GLY A 33 -0.30 -2.53 1.69
C GLY A 33 -0.98 -1.67 0.62
N VAL A 34 -0.56 -0.41 0.47
CA VAL A 34 -1.00 0.46 -0.62
C VAL A 34 -0.61 -0.20 -1.94
N HIS A 35 -1.60 -0.65 -2.71
CA HIS A 35 -1.37 -1.32 -3.97
C HIS A 35 -1.27 -0.28 -5.09
N SER A 36 -0.07 0.23 -5.35
CA SER A 36 0.20 1.07 -6.52
C SER A 36 0.42 0.22 -7.76
N LYS A 37 -0.26 0.56 -8.85
CA LYS A 37 -0.01 -0.07 -10.16
C LYS A 37 1.15 0.65 -10.83
N CYS A 38 2.22 -0.07 -11.15
CA CYS A 38 3.37 0.45 -11.86
C CYS A 38 3.53 -0.24 -13.22
N TYR A 39 3.95 0.51 -14.24
CA TYR A 39 4.30 -0.04 -15.54
C TYR A 39 5.59 0.60 -16.07
N PHE A 40 6.26 -0.09 -16.98
CA PHE A 40 7.47 0.37 -17.63
C PHE A 40 7.34 0.31 -19.15
N GLN A 41 7.63 1.42 -19.83
CA GLN A 41 7.72 1.47 -21.28
C GLN A 41 9.17 1.72 -21.73
N ALA A 42 9.80 0.70 -22.30
CA ALA A 42 11.20 0.74 -22.74
C ALA A 42 11.46 1.54 -24.03
N GLN A 43 10.42 2.01 -24.74
CA GLN A 43 10.55 2.78 -25.99
C GLN A 43 9.86 4.15 -25.91
N ALA A 44 9.36 4.52 -24.72
CA ALA A 44 8.76 5.83 -24.53
C ALA A 44 9.86 6.90 -24.41
N PRO A 45 9.80 8.01 -25.18
CA PRO A 45 10.69 9.13 -24.97
C PRO A 45 10.39 9.79 -23.62
N CYS A 46 11.44 10.27 -22.94
CA CYS A 46 11.31 11.05 -21.70
C CYS A 46 10.86 12.48 -22.01
N HIS A 47 9.66 12.60 -22.55
CA HIS A 47 9.07 13.87 -22.99
C HIS A 47 7.61 13.92 -22.55
N TYR A 48 7.24 14.98 -21.84
CA TYR A 48 5.88 15.18 -21.36
C TYR A 48 5.51 16.66 -21.39
N GLU A 49 4.34 16.98 -21.98
CA GLU A 49 3.80 18.36 -22.09
C GLU A 49 4.80 19.39 -22.67
N GLY A 50 5.62 18.99 -23.64
CA GLY A 50 6.60 19.89 -24.28
C GLY A 50 7.92 20.02 -23.52
N LYS A 51 8.09 19.35 -22.37
CA LYS A 51 9.34 19.32 -21.61
C LYS A 51 10.05 17.97 -21.79
N TYR A 52 11.35 18.06 -22.00
CA TYR A 52 12.24 16.89 -21.99
C TYR A 52 12.77 16.67 -20.58
N PHE A 53 12.78 15.41 -20.18
CA PHE A 53 13.32 14.94 -18.91
C PHE A 53 14.58 14.13 -19.19
N THR A 54 15.62 14.44 -18.43
CA THR A 54 16.87 13.69 -18.42
C THR A 54 16.73 12.44 -17.57
N LEU A 55 17.70 11.54 -17.72
CA LEU A 55 17.68 10.28 -17.02
C LEU A 55 17.73 10.47 -15.50
N GLY A 56 16.83 9.80 -14.78
CA GLY A 56 16.65 9.92 -13.33
C GLY A 56 15.67 11.02 -12.92
N GLU A 57 15.27 11.91 -13.83
CA GLU A 57 14.24 12.91 -13.52
C GLU A 57 12.84 12.27 -13.50
N SER A 58 12.00 12.82 -12.62
CA SER A 58 10.63 12.40 -12.44
C SER A 58 9.63 13.56 -12.58
N TRP A 59 8.41 13.22 -12.97
CA TRP A 59 7.32 14.17 -13.11
C TRP A 59 5.99 13.53 -12.75
N LEU A 60 5.06 14.38 -12.29
CA LEU A 60 3.68 13.99 -12.03
C LEU A 60 2.83 14.27 -13.27
N ARG A 61 2.10 13.26 -13.72
CA ARG A 61 1.17 13.33 -14.84
C ARG A 61 -0.23 13.75 -14.36
N LYS A 62 -1.06 14.30 -15.26
CA LYS A 62 -2.42 14.79 -14.93
C LYS A 62 -3.37 13.71 -14.40
N ASP A 63 -3.07 12.45 -14.65
CA ASP A 63 -3.82 11.27 -14.25
C ASP A 63 -3.20 10.57 -13.01
N CYS A 64 -2.50 11.34 -12.17
CA CYS A 64 -1.93 10.88 -10.90
C CYS A 64 -0.83 9.81 -11.02
N PHE A 65 -0.24 9.63 -12.20
CA PHE A 65 0.94 8.79 -12.37
C PHE A 65 2.22 9.57 -12.10
N HIS A 66 3.06 9.07 -11.21
CA HIS A 66 4.42 9.56 -11.01
C HIS A 66 5.36 8.77 -11.92
N CYS A 67 5.94 9.47 -12.90
CA CYS A 67 6.77 8.88 -13.93
C CYS A 67 8.24 9.26 -13.74
N THR A 68 9.16 8.35 -14.06
CA THR A 68 10.61 8.56 -14.01
C THR A 68 11.26 8.10 -15.30
N CYS A 69 12.22 8.89 -15.81
CA CYS A 69 13.05 8.49 -16.94
C CYS A 69 14.14 7.51 -16.49
N LEU A 70 14.13 6.30 -17.02
CA LEU A 70 15.01 5.18 -16.63
C LEU A 70 15.90 4.71 -17.79
N HIS A 71 16.99 4.01 -17.47
CA HIS A 71 17.90 3.42 -18.45
C HIS A 71 17.26 2.19 -19.14
N PRO A 72 17.50 1.92 -20.43
CA PRO A 72 18.34 2.64 -21.39
C PRO A 72 17.52 3.54 -22.35
N VAL A 73 16.66 4.41 -21.81
CA VAL A 73 15.60 5.22 -22.46
C VAL A 73 14.23 4.54 -22.39
N GLY A 74 13.69 4.46 -21.18
CA GLY A 74 12.29 4.09 -20.96
C GLY A 74 11.65 4.93 -19.85
N VAL A 75 10.33 4.96 -19.82
CA VAL A 75 9.56 5.68 -18.79
C VAL A 75 8.87 4.66 -17.89
N GLY A 76 9.17 4.72 -16.60
CA GLY A 76 8.48 3.95 -15.57
C GLY A 76 7.48 4.85 -14.86
N CYS A 77 6.20 4.48 -14.85
CA CYS A 77 5.15 5.25 -14.20
C CYS A 77 4.46 4.40 -13.14
N CYS A 78 4.25 4.97 -11.96
CA CYS A 78 3.49 4.38 -10.88
C CYS A 78 2.29 5.24 -10.56
N ASP A 79 1.15 4.60 -10.40
CA ASP A 79 -0.05 5.24 -9.90
C ASP A 79 0.15 5.67 -8.44
N THR A 80 -0.03 6.96 -8.18
CA THR A 80 0.04 7.55 -6.83
C THR A 80 -1.32 7.82 -6.23
N SER A 81 -2.40 7.55 -6.97
CA SER A 81 -3.74 7.67 -6.42
C SER A 81 -3.92 6.65 -5.29
N GLN A 82 -4.33 7.17 -4.14
CA GLN A 82 -4.64 6.36 -2.98
C GLN A 82 -5.98 5.67 -3.24
N HIS A 83 -5.92 4.49 -3.85
CA HIS A 83 -7.08 3.62 -3.90
C HIS A 83 -7.38 3.15 -2.49
N PRO A 84 -8.59 3.41 -1.93
CA PRO A 84 -8.98 2.80 -0.67
C PRO A 84 -8.90 1.29 -0.84
N ILE A 85 -8.23 0.63 0.10
CA ILE A 85 -8.04 -0.83 0.09
C ILE A 85 -9.39 -1.58 0.02
N ASP A 86 -10.45 -0.94 0.53
CA ASP A 86 -11.81 -1.46 0.58
C ASP A 86 -12.72 -0.90 -0.54
N PHE A 87 -12.20 -0.56 -1.72
CA PHE A 87 -13.06 -0.12 -2.82
C PHE A 87 -13.75 -1.33 -3.49
N PRO A 88 -15.07 -1.51 -3.35
CA PRO A 88 -15.78 -2.62 -3.99
C PRO A 88 -15.74 -2.48 -5.51
N ALA A 89 -15.75 -3.61 -6.23
CA ALA A 89 -15.61 -3.69 -7.69
C ALA A 89 -16.71 -2.99 -8.52
N GLY A 90 -17.65 -2.28 -7.87
CA GLY A 90 -18.79 -1.59 -8.49
C GLY A 90 -18.79 -0.07 -8.33
N CYS A 91 -17.72 0.53 -7.79
CA CYS A 91 -17.60 1.98 -7.68
C CYS A 91 -16.42 2.47 -8.53
N GLU A 92 -16.63 3.52 -9.32
CA GLU A 92 -15.57 4.29 -9.97
C GLU A 92 -15.39 5.58 -9.16
N GLY A 93 -14.16 5.86 -8.73
CA GLY A 93 -13.83 7.08 -8.01
C GLY A 93 -13.98 8.26 -8.96
N ASN A 94 -15.12 8.94 -8.89
CA ASN A 94 -15.37 10.11 -9.73
C ASN A 94 -14.47 11.26 -9.25
N HIS A 95 -13.57 11.73 -10.11
CA HIS A 95 -12.76 12.92 -9.90
C HIS A 95 -13.36 14.10 -10.68
#